data_AF-A0A357CRG7-F1
#
_entry.id   AF-A0A357CRG7-F1
#
_cell.length_a   1.000
_cell.length_b   1.000
_cell.length_c   1.000
_cell.angle_alpha   90.00
_cell.angle_beta   90.00
_cell.angle_gamma   90.00
#
_symmetry.space_group_name_H-M   'P 1'
#
loop_
_entity.id
_entity.type
_entity.pdbx_description
1 polymer ?
#
loop_
_entity_poly.entity_id
_entity_poly.type
_entity_poly.pdbx_seq_one_letter_code
_entity_poly.pdbx_strand_id
1 'polypeptide(L)'
;MNQVVDNDAEFKGFWTGLRKHYWLSARVYGLYGGMLIFCLVDLLICLLALDHFALKILGIFLFYLFCFLLLTTLYLPGFIVLQENTMKKVIKKAAILTLDNVLITIGVFVLFVLVGIGFLLITPLMIFIYGSFVQVVMIHLFRGLLDKYPDPETILEE
;
A
#
# COMPACT_ATOMS: atom_id res chain seq x y z
N MET A 1 -17.74 -13.39 -12.57
CA MET A 1 -16.91 -12.17 -12.64
C MET A 1 -17.71 -10.86 -12.80
N ASN A 2 -19.04 -10.87 -13.04
CA ASN A 2 -19.85 -9.66 -13.26
C ASN A 2 -20.71 -9.18 -12.06
N GLN A 3 -20.74 -9.89 -10.94
CA GLN A 3 -21.67 -9.57 -9.84
C GLN A 3 -21.11 -8.68 -8.73
N VAL A 4 -19.82 -8.34 -8.76
CA VAL A 4 -19.22 -7.48 -7.72
C VAL A 4 -19.35 -5.99 -8.07
N VAL A 5 -19.49 -5.65 -9.35
CA VAL A 5 -19.55 -4.24 -9.81
C VAL A 5 -20.98 -3.69 -9.82
N ASP A 6 -22.01 -4.55 -9.84
CA ASP A 6 -23.41 -4.11 -9.95
C ASP A 6 -24.05 -3.68 -8.61
N ASN A 7 -23.34 -3.82 -7.48
CA ASN A 7 -23.86 -3.47 -6.17
C ASN A 7 -22.92 -2.59 -5.31
N ASP A 8 -22.07 -1.81 -5.99
CA ASP A 8 -21.03 -0.95 -5.39
C ASP A 8 -21.59 0.24 -4.57
N ALA A 9 -22.89 0.55 -4.68
CA ALA A 9 -23.53 1.67 -3.97
C ALA A 9 -24.32 1.25 -2.71
N GLU A 10 -24.51 -0.05 -2.45
CA GLU A 10 -25.28 -0.52 -1.30
C GLU A 10 -24.39 -0.80 -0.09
N PHE A 11 -24.83 -0.33 1.09
CA PHE A 11 -24.18 -0.61 2.39
C PHE A 11 -23.94 -2.12 2.64
N LYS A 12 -24.78 -2.96 2.01
CA LYS A 12 -24.67 -4.42 2.03
C LYS A 12 -23.47 -4.96 1.24
N GLY A 13 -23.10 -4.32 0.13
CA GLY A 13 -21.90 -4.61 -0.65
C GLY A 13 -20.64 -4.29 0.14
N PHE A 14 -20.59 -3.10 0.76
CA PHE A 14 -19.52 -2.70 1.68
C PHE A 14 -19.36 -3.68 2.85
N TRP A 15 -20.46 -4.05 3.51
CA TRP A 15 -20.42 -4.98 4.64
C TRP A 15 -19.93 -6.39 4.24
N THR A 16 -20.36 -6.87 3.07
CA THR A 16 -19.92 -8.17 2.53
C THR A 16 -18.44 -8.15 2.19
N GLY A 17 -17.96 -7.10 1.52
CA GLY A 17 -16.55 -6.91 1.19
C GLY A 17 -15.67 -6.81 2.44
N LEU A 18 -16.11 -6.01 3.41
CA LEU A 18 -15.44 -5.88 4.71
C LEU A 18 -15.35 -7.24 5.38
N ARG A 19 -16.47 -7.94 5.60
CA ARG A 19 -16.47 -9.24 6.28
C ARG A 19 -15.63 -10.31 5.58
N LYS A 20 -15.63 -10.34 4.23
CA LYS A 20 -14.87 -11.32 3.44
C LYS A 20 -13.35 -11.09 3.57
N HIS A 21 -12.89 -9.84 3.49
CA HIS A 21 -11.46 -9.51 3.44
C HIS A 21 -10.89 -9.00 4.79
N TYR A 22 -11.72 -8.83 5.83
CA TYR A 22 -11.31 -8.26 7.11
C TYR A 22 -10.12 -8.98 7.74
N TRP A 23 -10.18 -10.31 7.83
CA TRP A 23 -9.13 -11.10 8.49
C TRP A 23 -7.81 -11.08 7.73
N LEU A 24 -7.85 -11.16 6.39
CA LEU A 24 -6.65 -11.06 5.58
C LEU A 24 -6.06 -9.65 5.69
N SER A 25 -6.90 -8.61 5.59
CA SER A 25 -6.50 -7.20 5.74
C SER A 25 -5.85 -6.97 7.09
N ALA A 26 -6.50 -7.39 8.19
CA ALA A 26 -5.99 -7.22 9.54
C ALA A 26 -4.63 -7.89 9.74
N ARG A 27 -4.43 -9.09 9.18
CA ARG A 27 -3.14 -9.80 9.24
C ARG A 27 -2.06 -9.11 8.42
N VAL A 28 -2.38 -8.73 7.19
CA VAL A 28 -1.42 -8.04 6.30
C VAL A 28 -1.03 -6.69 6.89
N TYR A 29 -2.00 -5.83 7.22
CA TYR A 29 -1.72 -4.51 7.80
C TYR A 29 -1.12 -4.60 9.20
N GLY A 30 -1.49 -5.58 10.01
CA GLY A 30 -0.89 -5.79 11.33
C GLY A 30 0.59 -6.15 11.23
N LEU A 31 0.94 -7.13 10.39
CA LEU A 31 2.33 -7.54 10.20
C LEU A 31 3.14 -6.46 9.48
N TYR A 32 2.57 -5.87 8.42
CA TYR A 32 3.24 -4.84 7.63
C TYR A 32 3.42 -3.54 8.42
N GLY A 33 2.40 -3.13 9.19
CA GLY A 33 2.48 -2.00 10.10
C GLY A 33 3.50 -2.23 11.21
N GLY A 34 3.57 -3.45 11.76
CA GLY A 34 4.63 -3.84 12.70
C GLY A 34 6.03 -3.69 12.11
N MET A 35 6.24 -4.14 10.86
CA MET A 35 7.51 -3.95 10.14
C MET A 35 7.86 -2.47 9.95
N LEU A 36 6.89 -1.64 9.56
CA LEU A 36 7.09 -0.20 9.39
C LEU A 36 7.49 0.48 10.71
N ILE A 37 6.76 0.18 11.80
CA ILE A 37 7.05 0.77 13.12
C ILE A 37 8.41 0.31 13.63
N PHE A 38 8.72 -0.98 13.53
CA PHE A 38 10.01 -1.52 13.95
C PHE A 38 11.16 -0.87 13.17
N CYS A 39 11.01 -0.78 11.84
CA CYS A 39 12.00 -0.13 10.99
C CYS A 39 12.15 1.37 11.32
N LEU A 40 11.06 2.08 11.61
CA LEU A 40 11.09 3.48 12.02
C LEU A 40 11.82 3.67 13.37
N VAL A 41 11.54 2.82 14.35
CA VAL A 41 12.19 2.88 15.67
C VAL A 41 13.69 2.61 15.52
N ASP A 42 14.07 1.56 14.80
CA ASP A 42 15.48 1.23 14.55
C ASP A 42 16.20 2.35 13.81
N LEU A 43 15.55 2.95 12.82
CA LEU A 43 16.05 4.10 12.08
C LEU A 43 16.33 5.30 13.00
N LEU A 44 15.38 5.64 13.87
CA LEU A 44 15.52 6.74 14.82
C LEU A 44 16.65 6.47 15.82
N ILE A 45 16.77 5.25 16.32
CA ILE A 45 17.85 4.85 17.24
C ILE A 45 19.21 4.96 16.54
N CYS A 46 19.35 4.41 15.33
CA CYS A 46 20.60 4.39 14.59
C CYS A 46 21.08 5.78 14.15
N LEU A 47 20.16 6.69 13.81
CA LEU A 47 20.50 8.03 13.34
C LEU A 47 20.60 9.09 14.44
N LEU A 48 19.75 9.01 15.48
CA LEU A 48 19.61 10.08 16.48
C LEU A 48 20.17 9.71 17.86
N ALA A 49 20.06 8.44 18.28
CA ALA A 49 20.43 8.05 19.64
C ALA A 49 21.88 7.56 19.77
N LEU A 50 22.49 7.11 18.66
CA LEU A 50 23.81 6.48 18.66
C LEU A 50 24.83 7.31 17.88
N ASP A 51 25.97 7.59 18.51
CA ASP A 51 27.05 8.40 17.91
C ASP A 51 28.01 7.60 17.02
N HIS A 52 27.96 6.28 17.07
CA HIS A 52 28.90 5.41 16.36
C HIS A 52 28.72 5.51 14.84
N PHE A 53 29.77 5.87 14.10
CA PHE A 53 29.70 6.12 12.65
C PHE A 53 29.15 4.93 11.84
N ALA A 54 29.56 3.69 12.18
CA ALA A 54 29.05 2.50 11.51
C ALA A 54 27.52 2.31 11.65
N LEU A 55 26.94 2.71 12.80
CA LEU A 55 25.50 2.62 13.04
C LEU A 55 24.74 3.71 12.27
N LYS A 56 25.36 4.86 12.03
CA LYS A 56 24.81 5.89 11.14
C LYS A 56 24.72 5.40 9.69
N ILE A 57 25.73 4.68 9.21
CA ILE A 57 25.69 4.04 7.87
C ILE A 57 24.53 3.03 7.81
N LEU A 58 24.39 2.18 8.83
CA LEU A 58 23.26 1.24 8.92
C LEU A 58 21.91 1.98 8.91
N GLY A 59 21.82 3.11 9.62
CA GLY A 59 20.66 3.99 9.62
C GLY A 59 20.29 4.48 8.22
N ILE A 60 21.27 4.80 7.37
CA ILE A 60 21.00 5.18 5.96
C ILE A 60 20.39 4.01 5.18
N PHE A 61 20.88 2.79 5.34
CA PHE A 61 20.26 1.61 4.72
C PHE A 61 18.83 1.37 5.23
N LEU A 62 18.60 1.52 6.53
CA LEU A 62 17.27 1.43 7.13
C LEU A 62 16.34 2.54 6.58
N PHE A 63 16.85 3.73 6.30
CA PHE A 63 16.06 4.80 5.71
C PHE A 63 15.54 4.42 4.31
N TYR A 64 16.41 3.88 3.45
CA TYR A 64 16.00 3.39 2.13
C TYR A 64 14.98 2.25 2.24
N LEU A 65 15.18 1.32 3.18
CA LEU A 65 14.22 0.24 3.44
C LEU A 65 12.88 0.80 3.91
N PHE A 66 12.88 1.78 4.80
CA PHE A 66 11.67 2.44 5.29
C PHE A 66 10.91 3.13 4.16
N CYS A 67 11.60 3.91 3.31
CA CYS A 67 11.00 4.52 2.14
C CYS A 67 10.40 3.47 1.19
N PHE A 68 11.11 2.37 0.94
CA PHE A 68 10.61 1.28 0.12
C PHE A 68 9.33 0.66 0.70
N LEU A 69 9.27 0.46 2.01
CA LEU A 69 8.07 -0.05 2.70
C LEU A 69 6.90 0.95 2.60
N LEU A 70 7.16 2.24 2.74
CA LEU A 70 6.12 3.26 2.54
C LEU A 70 5.53 3.21 1.13
N LEU A 71 6.38 3.16 0.11
CA LEU A 71 5.95 3.09 -1.29
C LEU A 71 5.13 1.83 -1.58
N THR A 72 5.55 0.68 -1.05
CA THR A 72 4.87 -0.60 -1.24
C THR A 72 3.45 -0.62 -0.67
N THR A 73 3.15 0.24 0.31
CA THR A 73 1.80 0.37 0.89
C THR A 73 0.76 0.75 -0.17
N LEU A 74 1.17 1.43 -1.26
CA LEU A 74 0.28 1.83 -2.36
C LEU A 74 -0.42 0.67 -3.06
N TYR A 75 0.17 -0.53 -3.03
CA TYR A 75 -0.33 -1.69 -3.76
C TYR A 75 -0.97 -2.76 -2.86
N LEU A 76 -0.79 -2.67 -1.54
CA LEU A 76 -1.36 -3.63 -0.59
C LEU A 76 -2.89 -3.76 -0.70
N PRO A 77 -3.68 -2.67 -0.73
CA PRO A 77 -5.14 -2.80 -0.81
C PRO A 77 -5.59 -3.55 -2.07
N GLY A 78 -4.95 -3.26 -3.21
CA GLY A 78 -5.27 -3.91 -4.49
C GLY A 78 -5.08 -5.43 -4.42
N PHE A 79 -3.94 -5.89 -3.92
CA PHE A 79 -3.66 -7.32 -3.79
C PHE A 79 -4.49 -8.05 -2.72
N ILE A 80 -5.04 -7.32 -1.74
CA ILE A 80 -5.92 -7.88 -0.70
C ILE A 80 -7.36 -8.04 -1.20
N VAL A 81 -7.87 -7.04 -1.93
CA VAL A 81 -9.29 -6.94 -2.30
C VAL A 81 -9.56 -7.50 -3.69
N LEU A 82 -8.69 -7.23 -4.67
CA LEU A 82 -8.94 -7.56 -6.08
C LEU A 82 -8.44 -8.94 -6.48
N GLN A 83 -7.67 -9.62 -5.61
CA GLN A 83 -7.15 -10.96 -5.87
C GLN A 83 -7.27 -11.85 -4.62
N GLU A 84 -7.59 -13.13 -4.81
CA GLU A 84 -7.60 -14.11 -3.72
C GLU A 84 -6.16 -14.58 -3.44
N ASN A 85 -5.46 -13.83 -2.59
CA ASN A 85 -4.06 -14.11 -2.24
C ASN A 85 -3.89 -14.47 -0.76
N THR A 86 -2.85 -15.25 -0.47
CA THR A 86 -2.36 -15.44 0.90
C THR A 86 -1.51 -14.24 1.34
N MET A 87 -1.39 -14.00 2.65
CA MET A 87 -0.59 -12.89 3.22
C MET A 87 0.82 -12.80 2.62
N LYS A 88 1.51 -13.95 2.48
CA LYS A 88 2.86 -14.03 1.90
C LYS A 88 2.87 -13.62 0.43
N LYS A 89 1.87 -14.04 -0.35
CA LYS A 89 1.73 -13.66 -1.77
C LYS A 89 1.47 -12.16 -1.91
N VAL A 90 0.59 -11.59 -1.07
CA VAL A 90 0.27 -10.14 -1.07
C VAL A 90 1.52 -9.30 -0.89
N ILE A 91 2.28 -9.55 0.19
CA ILE A 91 3.49 -8.75 0.50
C ILE A 91 4.53 -8.90 -0.61
N LYS A 92 4.75 -10.13 -1.09
CA LYS A 92 5.73 -10.40 -2.14
C LYS A 92 5.34 -9.72 -3.47
N LYS A 93 4.10 -9.88 -3.92
CA LYS A 93 3.62 -9.28 -5.18
C LYS A 93 3.63 -7.75 -5.09
N ALA A 94 3.22 -7.16 -3.96
CA ALA A 94 3.27 -5.72 -3.74
C ALA A 94 4.72 -5.17 -3.79
N ALA A 95 5.65 -5.85 -3.13
CA ALA A 95 7.06 -5.46 -3.14
C ALA A 95 7.67 -5.54 -4.55
N ILE A 96 7.39 -6.61 -5.30
CA ILE A 96 7.87 -6.77 -6.67
C ILE A 96 7.29 -5.69 -7.58
N LEU A 97 5.97 -5.45 -7.50
CA LEU A 97 5.32 -4.43 -8.33
C LEU A 97 5.88 -3.02 -8.05
N THR A 98 6.25 -2.74 -6.81
CA THR A 98 6.90 -1.49 -6.40
C THR A 98 8.30 -1.36 -7.01
N LEU A 99 9.11 -2.42 -6.94
CA LEU A 99 10.46 -2.43 -7.51
C LEU A 99 10.46 -2.30 -9.03
N ASP A 100 9.43 -2.82 -9.69
CA ASP A 100 9.31 -2.76 -11.15
C ASP A 100 8.79 -1.39 -11.63
N ASN A 101 8.06 -0.67 -10.78
CA ASN A 101 7.43 0.61 -11.12
C ASN A 101 7.85 1.74 -10.17
N VAL A 102 9.12 1.78 -9.75
CA VAL A 102 9.62 2.71 -8.72
C VAL A 102 9.30 4.18 -9.06
N LEU A 103 9.57 4.62 -10.29
CA LEU A 103 9.35 6.00 -10.72
C LEU A 103 7.88 6.42 -10.62
N ILE A 104 6.97 5.59 -11.13
CA ILE A 104 5.52 5.85 -11.08
C ILE A 104 5.05 5.84 -9.61
N THR A 105 5.53 4.88 -8.83
CA THR A 105 5.17 4.75 -7.42
C THR A 105 5.59 5.99 -6.62
N ILE A 106 6.81 6.48 -6.82
CA ILE A 106 7.29 7.72 -6.20
C ILE A 106 6.44 8.90 -6.64
N GLY A 107 6.14 9.03 -7.94
CA GLY A 107 5.31 10.12 -8.47
C GLY A 107 3.92 10.17 -7.82
N VAL A 108 3.24 9.03 -7.71
CA VAL A 108 1.93 8.95 -7.06
C VAL A 108 2.03 9.19 -5.56
N PHE A 109 3.08 8.68 -4.90
CA PHE A 109 3.28 8.92 -3.48
C PHE A 109 3.47 10.41 -3.18
N VAL A 110 4.31 11.11 -3.96
CA VAL A 110 4.52 12.56 -3.85
C VAL A 110 3.21 13.32 -4.12
N LEU A 111 2.44 12.91 -5.13
CA LEU A 111 1.12 13.49 -5.40
C LEU A 111 0.20 13.37 -4.17
N PHE A 112 0.12 12.20 -3.54
CA PHE A 112 -0.67 12.00 -2.32
C PHE A 112 -0.20 12.86 -1.16
N VAL A 113 1.11 12.99 -0.94
CA VAL A 113 1.66 13.88 0.10
C VAL A 113 1.25 15.33 -0.17
N LEU A 114 1.41 15.82 -1.39
CA LEU A 114 1.05 17.20 -1.75
C LEU A 114 -0.44 17.47 -1.59
N VAL A 115 -1.29 16.57 -2.08
CA VAL A 115 -2.74 16.65 -1.92
C VAL A 115 -3.11 16.59 -0.44
N GLY A 116 -2.50 15.68 0.33
CA GLY A 116 -2.74 15.53 1.77
C GLY A 116 -2.40 16.81 2.54
N ILE A 117 -1.26 17.45 2.25
CA ILE A 117 -0.88 18.74 2.84
C ILE A 117 -1.92 19.82 2.48
N GLY A 118 -2.33 19.90 1.21
CA GLY A 118 -3.35 20.86 0.77
C GLY A 118 -4.68 20.69 1.52
N PHE A 119 -5.14 19.44 1.67
CA PHE A 119 -6.39 19.13 2.39
C PHE A 119 -6.28 19.44 3.89
N LEU A 120 -5.12 19.19 4.51
CA LEU A 120 -4.87 19.52 5.92
C LEU A 120 -4.94 21.03 6.19
N LEU A 121 -4.43 21.85 5.27
CA LEU A 121 -4.39 23.31 5.41
C LEU A 121 -5.77 23.98 5.22
N ILE A 122 -6.65 23.40 4.41
CA ILE A 122 -7.97 23.99 4.12
C ILE A 122 -8.93 23.77 5.29
N THR A 123 -9.18 22.51 5.69
CA THR A 123 -10.11 22.18 6.79
C THR A 123 -9.89 20.74 7.26
N PRO A 124 -9.82 20.45 8.58
CA PRO A 124 -9.62 19.10 9.11
C PRO A 124 -10.65 18.06 8.61
N LEU A 125 -11.87 18.50 8.33
CA LEU A 125 -12.98 17.66 7.87
C LEU A 125 -12.78 17.10 6.45
N MET A 126 -11.88 17.71 5.67
CA MET A 126 -11.55 17.26 4.30
C MET A 126 -10.77 15.94 4.29
N ILE A 127 -10.26 15.47 5.44
CA ILE A 127 -9.53 14.20 5.54
C ILE A 127 -10.34 12.99 5.07
N PHE A 128 -11.67 13.01 5.26
CA PHE A 128 -12.54 11.93 4.79
C PHE A 128 -12.61 11.87 3.26
N ILE A 129 -12.62 13.04 2.60
CA ILE A 129 -12.59 13.13 1.14
C ILE A 129 -11.22 12.68 0.61
N TYR A 130 -10.14 13.05 1.31
CA TYR A 130 -8.80 12.60 0.97
C TYR A 130 -8.69 11.07 1.00
N GLY A 131 -9.23 10.41 2.03
CA GLY A 131 -9.24 8.94 2.11
C GLY A 131 -9.94 8.28 0.91
N SER A 132 -11.12 8.78 0.53
CA SER A 132 -11.83 8.29 -0.67
C SER A 132 -11.03 8.54 -1.95
N PHE A 133 -10.43 9.73 -2.10
CA PHE A 133 -9.60 10.08 -3.25
C PHE A 133 -8.39 9.14 -3.38
N VAL A 134 -7.65 8.93 -2.29
CA VAL A 134 -6.51 8.01 -2.23
C VAL A 134 -6.92 6.61 -2.68
N GLN A 135 -8.04 6.10 -2.14
CA GLN A 135 -8.52 4.76 -2.48
C GLN A 135 -8.86 4.61 -3.98
N VAL A 136 -9.53 5.60 -4.56
CA VAL A 136 -9.88 5.61 -6.00
C VAL A 136 -8.61 5.59 -6.84
N VAL A 137 -7.65 6.46 -6.54
CA VAL A 137 -6.39 6.52 -7.30
C VAL A 137 -5.58 5.24 -7.15
N MET A 138 -5.51 4.65 -5.96
CA MET A 138 -4.82 3.37 -5.73
C MET A 138 -5.42 2.24 -6.57
N ILE A 139 -6.75 2.15 -6.67
CA ILE A 139 -7.42 1.12 -7.48
C ILE A 139 -7.10 1.29 -8.97
N HIS A 140 -7.18 2.52 -9.48
CA HIS A 140 -6.89 2.80 -10.90
C HIS A 140 -5.42 2.57 -11.23
N LEU A 141 -4.51 3.01 -10.36
CA LEU A 141 -3.08 2.76 -10.49
C LEU A 141 -2.80 1.25 -10.52
N PHE A 142 -3.38 0.51 -9.58
CA PHE A 142 -3.18 -0.92 -9.45
C PHE A 142 -3.65 -1.67 -10.71
N ARG A 143 -4.86 -1.38 -11.20
CA ARG A 143 -5.39 -1.98 -12.44
C ARG A 143 -4.54 -1.61 -13.65
N GLY A 144 -4.26 -0.33 -13.84
CA GLY A 144 -3.49 0.14 -15.00
C GLY A 144 -2.04 -0.36 -15.04
N LEU A 145 -1.45 -0.68 -13.88
CA LEU A 145 -0.14 -1.34 -13.83
C LEU A 145 -0.24 -2.85 -14.03
N LEU A 146 -1.25 -3.52 -13.48
CA LEU A 146 -1.44 -4.96 -13.64
C LEU A 146 -1.85 -5.39 -15.05
N ASP A 147 -2.44 -4.50 -15.84
CA ASP A 147 -2.69 -4.76 -17.27
C ASP A 147 -1.39 -5.10 -18.04
N LYS A 148 -0.22 -4.70 -17.52
CA LYS A 148 1.09 -5.04 -18.07
C LYS A 148 1.60 -6.43 -17.64
N TYR A 149 1.00 -7.02 -16.61
CA TYR A 149 1.43 -8.28 -16.00
C TYR A 149 0.25 -9.26 -15.94
N PRO A 150 -0.13 -9.91 -17.07
CA PRO A 150 -1.15 -10.95 -17.06
C PRO A 150 -0.73 -12.07 -16.09
N ASP A 151 -1.63 -12.47 -15.18
CA ASP A 151 -1.34 -13.56 -14.25
C ASP A 151 -1.13 -14.86 -15.06
N PRO A 152 -0.09 -15.65 -14.79
CA PRO A 152 0.14 -16.90 -15.54
C PRO A 152 -0.95 -17.95 -15.29
N GLU A 153 -1.70 -17.85 -14.19
CA GLU A 153 -2.85 -18.73 -13.90
C GLU A 153 -4.03 -18.49 -14.86
N THR A 154 -4.17 -17.29 -15.43
CA THR A 154 -5.17 -16.98 -16.48
C THR A 154 -4.80 -17.53 -17.86
N ILE A 155 -3.52 -17.87 -18.11
CA ILE A 155 -3.04 -18.39 -19.40
C ILE A 155 -3.31 -19.90 -19.53
N LEU A 156 -3.60 -20.59 -18.42
CA LEU A 156 -3.88 -22.03 -18.41
C LEU A 156 -5.38 -22.36 -18.53
N GLU A 157 -6.25 -21.35 -18.57
CA GLU A 157 -7.70 -21.49 -18.75
C GLU A 157 -8.20 -21.00 -20.14
N GLU A 158 -7.31 -20.53 -21.02
CA GLU A 158 -7.57 -20.31 -22.46
C GLU A 158 -7.00 -21.44 -23.32
#